data_AF-A0A355AXQ9-F1
#
_entry.id   AF-A0A355AXQ9-F1
#
_cell.length_a   1.000
_cell.length_b   1.000
_cell.length_c   1.000
_cell.angle_alpha   90.00
_cell.angle_beta   90.00
_cell.angle_gamma   90.00
#
_symmetry.space_group_name_H-M   'P 1'
#
loop_
_entity.id
_entity.type
_entity.pdbx_description
1 polymer ?
#
loop_
_entity_poly.entity_id
_entity_poly.type
_entity_poly.pdbx_seq_one_letter_code
_entity_poly.pdbx_strand_id
1 'polypeptide(L)'
;MIFRENGPKKPAIFFYVLLCLVLTAAGFYASAEGASKLSRAEGARLGKKVKGIFEKKCARCHTPDGSDREKYKNEADIDFILNLKKLASNPDIISPGDPRGSGLYPQVEDGSMPYSDTGENHLPKEEKSIIEKWIKAGAPDEKGDLVPAAP
;
A
#
# COMPACT_ATOMS: atom_id res chain seq x y z
N MET A 1 -6.70 -93.59 2.79
CA MET A 1 -5.43 -92.87 3.04
C MET A 1 -5.53 -91.55 2.27
N ILE A 2 -6.06 -90.48 2.85
CA ILE A 2 -5.35 -89.41 3.61
C ILE A 2 -3.94 -89.14 3.08
N PHE A 3 -3.74 -87.95 2.46
CA PHE A 3 -2.72 -86.99 2.86
C PHE A 3 -3.14 -85.57 2.44
N ARG A 4 -2.87 -84.62 3.34
CA ARG A 4 -3.16 -83.19 3.33
C ARG A 4 -1.85 -82.50 3.62
N GLU A 5 -1.40 -81.53 2.80
CA GLU A 5 -0.47 -80.41 3.10
C GLU A 5 -0.66 -79.34 1.97
N ASN A 6 -1.05 -78.07 2.15
CA ASN A 6 -0.59 -76.88 2.92
C ASN A 6 0.35 -75.92 2.14
N GLY A 7 -0.25 -74.93 1.44
CA GLY A 7 0.13 -73.51 1.23
C GLY A 7 1.49 -73.12 0.59
N PRO A 8 1.79 -71.82 0.37
CA PRO A 8 0.97 -70.60 0.24
C PRO A 8 1.13 -69.95 -1.19
N LYS A 9 0.42 -68.90 -1.60
CA LYS A 9 0.89 -67.49 -1.53
C LYS A 9 -0.22 -66.56 -2.08
N LYS A 10 -0.56 -65.53 -1.29
CA LYS A 10 -1.39 -64.39 -1.72
C LYS A 10 -0.59 -63.53 -2.72
N PRO A 11 -1.25 -62.67 -3.51
CA PRO A 11 -1.15 -61.27 -3.12
C PRO A 11 -2.48 -60.52 -3.20
N ALA A 12 -2.90 -60.04 -2.03
CA ALA A 12 -3.91 -59.01 -1.82
C ALA A 12 -3.39 -57.63 -2.28
N ILE A 13 -3.10 -57.47 -3.58
CA ILE A 13 -2.57 -56.22 -4.13
C ILE A 13 -3.57 -55.54 -5.08
N PHE A 14 -4.55 -56.27 -5.60
CA PHE A 14 -5.43 -55.75 -6.67
C PHE A 14 -6.61 -54.89 -6.21
N PHE A 15 -6.78 -54.64 -4.90
CA PHE A 15 -7.91 -53.86 -4.38
C PHE A 15 -7.57 -52.45 -3.91
N TYR A 16 -6.30 -52.03 -3.95
CA TYR A 16 -5.84 -50.77 -3.33
C TYR A 16 -5.39 -49.70 -4.33
N VAL A 17 -5.75 -49.82 -5.62
CA VAL A 17 -5.37 -48.81 -6.64
C VAL A 17 -6.57 -47.94 -7.07
N LEU A 18 -7.81 -48.38 -6.83
CA LEU A 18 -9.01 -47.61 -7.21
C LEU A 18 -9.56 -46.69 -6.11
N LEU A 19 -9.04 -46.74 -4.88
CA LEU A 19 -9.49 -45.86 -3.78
C LEU A 19 -8.68 -44.54 -3.65
N CYS A 20 -7.61 -44.35 -4.43
CA CYS A 20 -6.77 -43.14 -4.34
C CYS A 20 -7.07 -42.05 -5.38
N LEU A 21 -7.94 -42.30 -6.36
CA LEU A 21 -8.15 -41.38 -7.49
C LEU A 21 -9.37 -40.45 -7.35
N VAL A 22 -10.12 -40.53 -6.25
CA VAL A 22 -11.26 -39.63 -5.98
C VAL A 22 -10.97 -38.66 -4.82
N LEU A 23 -9.86 -38.80 -4.10
CA LEU A 23 -9.52 -37.97 -2.93
C LEU A 23 -8.55 -36.80 -3.20
N THR A 24 -8.07 -36.61 -4.43
CA THR A 24 -7.15 -35.50 -4.76
C THR A 24 -7.82 -34.27 -5.37
N ALA A 25 -9.12 -34.30 -5.68
CA ALA A 25 -9.83 -33.18 -6.31
C ALA A 25 -10.45 -32.16 -5.31
N ALA A 26 -10.32 -32.38 -3.99
CA ALA A 26 -10.89 -31.50 -2.97
C ALA A 26 -9.87 -30.56 -2.31
N GLY A 27 -8.61 -30.54 -2.77
CA GLY A 27 -7.50 -29.89 -2.06
C GLY A 27 -7.02 -28.55 -2.60
N PHE A 28 -7.65 -27.95 -3.62
CA PHE A 28 -7.09 -26.77 -4.32
C PHE A 28 -8.12 -25.69 -4.70
N TYR A 29 -9.13 -25.47 -3.86
CA TYR A 29 -10.05 -24.34 -4.00
C TYR A 29 -10.24 -23.59 -2.67
N ALA A 30 -9.18 -22.93 -2.20
CA ALA A 30 -9.23 -21.85 -1.20
C ALA A 30 -7.81 -21.25 -1.13
N SER A 31 -7.53 -19.96 -1.35
CA SER A 31 -8.32 -18.77 -1.62
C SER A 31 -7.45 -17.90 -2.52
N ALA A 32 -7.96 -17.52 -3.69
CA ALA A 32 -7.53 -16.29 -4.34
C ALA A 32 -8.32 -15.13 -3.73
N GLU A 33 -8.22 -14.95 -2.41
CA GLU A 33 -8.56 -13.70 -1.74
C GLU A 33 -7.30 -12.84 -1.88
N GLY A 34 -7.16 -12.12 -2.99
CA GLY A 34 -7.83 -10.84 -3.12
C GLY A 34 -6.79 -9.80 -2.74
N ALA A 35 -6.44 -8.92 -3.67
CA ALA A 35 -5.64 -7.73 -3.38
C ALA A 35 -6.33 -6.97 -2.24
N SER A 36 -5.88 -7.19 -1.01
CA SER A 36 -6.60 -6.73 0.17
C SER A 36 -6.41 -5.23 0.27
N LYS A 37 -7.53 -4.49 0.32
CA LYS A 37 -7.52 -3.11 0.79
C LYS A 37 -6.77 -3.09 2.13
N LEU A 38 -5.81 -2.19 2.26
CA LEU A 38 -5.08 -1.96 3.51
C LEU A 38 -6.08 -1.89 4.67
N SER A 39 -5.80 -2.61 5.76
CA SER A 39 -6.66 -2.50 6.94
C SER A 39 -6.62 -1.06 7.45
N ARG A 40 -7.71 -0.60 8.08
CA ARG A 40 -7.78 0.76 8.64
C ARG A 40 -6.61 1.05 9.59
N ALA A 41 -6.19 0.07 10.38
CA ALA A 41 -5.04 0.22 11.29
C ALA A 41 -3.72 0.42 10.54
N GLU A 42 -3.51 -0.29 9.42
CA GLU A 42 -2.34 -0.08 8.57
C GLU A 42 -2.41 1.25 7.83
N GLY A 43 -3.59 1.63 7.33
CA GLY A 43 -3.85 2.94 6.74
C GLY A 43 -3.50 4.07 7.72
N ALA A 44 -3.95 3.98 8.97
CA ALA A 44 -3.65 4.95 10.03
C ALA A 44 -2.14 5.07 10.29
N ARG A 45 -1.42 3.93 10.33
CA ARG A 45 0.04 3.93 10.48
C ARG A 45 0.73 4.60 9.30
N LEU A 46 0.23 4.37 8.09
CA LEU A 46 0.77 4.96 6.87
C LEU A 46 0.51 6.47 6.81
N GLY A 47 -0.71 6.91 7.11
CA GLY A 47 -1.08 8.33 7.22
C GLY A 47 -0.20 9.07 8.24
N LYS A 48 0.01 8.50 9.45
CA LYS A 48 0.91 9.08 10.45
C LYS A 48 2.36 9.23 9.96
N LYS A 49 2.88 8.24 9.23
CA LYS A 49 4.24 8.32 8.66
C LYS A 49 4.34 9.45 7.64
N VAL A 50 3.37 9.54 6.72
CA VAL A 50 3.35 10.62 5.71
C VAL A 50 3.21 11.99 6.36
N LYS A 51 2.30 12.15 7.32
CA LYS A 51 2.15 13.40 8.06
C LYS A 51 3.49 13.83 8.69
N GLY A 52 4.20 12.89 9.33
CA GLY A 52 5.51 13.16 9.93
C GLY A 52 6.60 13.53 8.91
N ILE A 53 6.51 13.04 7.66
CA ILE A 53 7.39 13.49 6.57
C ILE A 53 7.03 14.93 6.18
N PHE A 54 5.75 15.22 5.96
CA PHE A 54 5.29 16.55 5.59
C PHE A 54 5.57 17.60 6.68
N GLU A 55 5.47 17.25 7.95
CA GLU A 55 5.87 18.11 9.08
C GLU A 55 7.35 18.50 9.00
N LYS A 56 8.23 17.57 8.61
CA LYS A 56 9.68 17.79 8.57
C LYS A 56 10.18 18.42 7.28
N LYS A 57 9.48 18.23 6.17
CA LYS A 57 9.97 18.51 4.81
C LYS A 57 9.14 19.51 4.02
N CYS A 58 7.92 19.81 4.47
CA CYS A 58 6.97 20.60 3.69
C CYS A 58 6.35 21.74 4.50
N ALA A 59 6.22 21.57 5.82
CA ALA A 59 5.50 22.50 6.66
C ALA A 59 6.09 23.92 6.69
N ARG A 60 7.40 24.07 6.45
CA ARG A 60 8.05 25.38 6.42
C ARG A 60 7.49 26.32 5.35
N CYS A 61 6.95 25.79 4.25
CA CYS A 61 6.36 26.59 3.18
C CYS A 61 4.85 26.34 3.00
N HIS A 62 4.38 25.12 3.25
CA HIS A 62 3.00 24.71 2.95
C HIS A 62 2.09 24.63 4.19
N THR A 63 2.33 25.50 5.16
CA THR A 63 1.43 25.77 6.29
C THR A 63 1.13 27.27 6.37
N PRO A 64 0.02 27.70 7.01
CA PRO A 64 -0.34 29.11 7.07
C PRO A 64 0.73 29.95 7.77
N ASP A 65 1.38 29.36 8.77
CA ASP A 65 2.45 29.98 9.57
C ASP A 65 3.86 29.56 9.12
N GLY A 66 3.99 29.03 7.90
CA GLY A 66 5.28 28.58 7.36
C GLY A 66 6.27 29.73 7.20
N SER A 67 7.47 29.61 7.75
CA SER A 67 8.48 30.69 7.77
C SER A 67 8.89 31.19 6.38
N ASP A 68 8.78 30.34 5.36
CA ASP A 68 9.25 30.62 4.01
C ASP A 68 8.11 30.73 2.99
N ARG A 69 6.84 30.74 3.45
CA ARG A 69 5.62 30.79 2.62
C ARG A 69 5.66 31.94 1.60
N GLU A 70 6.00 33.14 2.06
CA GLU A 70 6.00 34.35 1.21
C GLU A 70 7.20 34.38 0.25
N LYS A 71 8.28 33.67 0.57
CA LYS A 71 9.50 33.60 -0.25
C LYS A 71 9.30 32.70 -1.46
N TYR A 72 8.62 31.57 -1.26
CA TYR A 72 8.35 30.60 -2.31
C TYR A 72 6.86 30.58 -2.62
N LYS A 73 6.45 31.38 -3.61
CA LYS A 73 5.07 31.35 -4.09
C LYS A 73 4.70 29.92 -4.50
N ASN A 74 3.67 29.41 -3.86
CA ASN A 74 3.08 28.10 -4.09
C ASN A 74 2.17 28.18 -5.32
N GLU A 75 2.55 27.57 -6.45
CA GLU A 75 1.74 27.59 -7.68
C GLU A 75 0.30 27.07 -7.48
N ALA A 76 0.14 26.13 -6.55
CA ALA A 76 -1.14 25.52 -6.18
C ALA A 76 -1.78 26.10 -4.90
N ASP A 77 -1.26 27.20 -4.36
CA ASP A 77 -1.67 27.82 -3.08
C ASP A 77 -1.94 26.85 -1.92
N ILE A 78 -1.08 25.84 -1.77
CA ILE A 78 -1.22 24.83 -0.72
C ILE A 78 -0.64 25.38 0.57
N ASP A 79 -1.50 25.68 1.54
CA ASP A 79 -1.16 26.06 2.92
C ASP A 79 -1.63 25.04 3.97
N PHE A 80 -2.05 23.85 3.52
CA PHE A 80 -2.70 22.85 4.37
C PHE A 80 -2.08 21.46 4.24
N ILE A 81 -0.77 21.36 3.95
CA ILE A 81 -0.09 20.09 3.66
C ILE A 81 -0.25 19.04 4.79
N LEU A 82 -0.40 19.50 6.03
CA LEU A 82 -0.55 18.64 7.21
C LEU A 82 -1.97 18.13 7.43
N ASN A 83 -2.96 18.66 6.70
CA ASN A 83 -4.32 18.18 6.73
C ASN A 83 -4.49 17.14 5.63
N LEU A 84 -4.10 15.89 5.91
CA LEU A 84 -4.11 14.80 4.92
C LEU A 84 -5.49 14.58 4.31
N LYS A 85 -6.55 14.77 5.09
CA LYS A 85 -7.93 14.64 4.60
C LYS A 85 -8.25 15.71 3.55
N LYS A 86 -7.91 16.97 3.82
CA LYS A 86 -8.10 18.08 2.87
C LYS A 86 -7.20 17.90 1.64
N LEU A 87 -5.95 17.47 1.85
CA LEU A 87 -4.98 17.21 0.79
C LEU A 87 -5.48 16.12 -0.17
N ALA A 88 -5.93 14.99 0.36
CA ALA A 88 -6.46 13.87 -0.42
C ALA A 88 -7.83 14.14 -1.06
N SER A 89 -8.55 15.17 -0.60
CA SER A 89 -9.81 15.59 -1.22
C SER A 89 -9.63 16.47 -2.46
N ASN A 90 -8.41 16.94 -2.73
CA ASN A 90 -8.10 17.73 -3.90
C ASN A 90 -7.40 16.86 -4.96
N PRO A 91 -8.09 16.48 -6.06
CA PRO A 91 -7.56 15.59 -7.09
C PRO A 91 -6.37 16.18 -7.85
N ASP A 92 -6.25 17.50 -7.93
CA ASP A 92 -5.13 18.17 -8.61
C ASP A 92 -3.83 18.00 -7.81
N ILE A 93 -3.92 17.80 -6.49
CA ILE A 93 -2.77 17.61 -5.61
C ILE A 93 -2.50 16.12 -5.40
N ILE A 94 -3.53 15.37 -5.02
CA ILE A 94 -3.48 13.94 -4.74
C ILE A 94 -4.60 13.25 -5.51
N SER A 95 -4.24 12.35 -6.40
CA SER A 95 -5.15 11.39 -7.04
C SER A 95 -5.06 10.06 -6.28
N PRO A 96 -6.04 9.73 -5.40
CA PRO A 96 -5.97 8.53 -4.58
C PRO A 96 -5.92 7.27 -5.46
N GLY A 97 -4.92 6.42 -5.22
CA GLY A 97 -4.64 5.22 -6.02
C GLY A 97 -3.66 5.44 -7.16
N ASP A 98 -3.41 6.69 -7.57
CA ASP A 98 -2.53 7.03 -8.69
C ASP A 98 -1.47 8.08 -8.30
N PRO A 99 -0.28 7.64 -7.85
CA PRO A 99 0.82 8.55 -7.57
C PRO A 99 1.27 9.34 -8.79
N ARG A 100 1.30 8.72 -9.98
CA ARG A 100 1.87 9.38 -11.17
C ARG A 100 0.91 10.42 -11.76
N GLY A 101 -0.40 10.24 -11.57
CA GLY A 101 -1.43 11.23 -11.90
C GLY A 101 -1.68 12.27 -10.81
N SER A 102 -1.06 12.15 -9.63
CA SER A 102 -1.11 13.18 -8.59
C SER A 102 -0.19 14.35 -8.94
N GLY A 103 -0.56 15.59 -8.58
CA GLY A 103 0.34 16.73 -8.71
C GLY A 103 1.56 16.68 -7.78
N LEU A 104 1.39 16.15 -6.55
CA LEU A 104 2.44 16.16 -5.52
C LEU A 104 3.59 15.18 -5.79
N TYR A 105 3.28 13.94 -6.18
CA TYR A 105 4.29 12.89 -6.17
C TYR A 105 5.40 13.06 -7.23
N PRO A 106 5.11 13.46 -8.49
CA PRO A 106 6.16 13.73 -9.48
C PRO A 106 7.20 14.76 -8.99
N GLN A 107 6.75 15.83 -8.33
CA GLN A 107 7.61 16.89 -7.78
C GLN A 107 8.53 16.37 -6.65
N VAL A 108 8.02 15.46 -5.83
CA VAL A 108 8.83 14.80 -4.80
C VAL A 108 9.80 13.80 -5.44
N GLU A 109 9.37 13.10 -6.49
CA GLU A 109 10.15 12.07 -7.16
C GLU A 109 11.35 12.66 -7.91
N ASP A 110 11.15 13.70 -8.70
CA ASP A 110 12.21 14.39 -9.45
C ASP A 110 13.06 15.31 -8.55
N GLY A 111 12.58 15.63 -7.35
CA GLY A 111 13.29 16.47 -6.39
C GLY A 111 13.10 17.96 -6.64
N SER A 112 12.08 18.37 -7.39
CA SER A 112 11.66 19.77 -7.47
C SER A 112 11.14 20.28 -6.11
N MET A 113 10.65 19.36 -5.26
CA MET A 113 10.18 19.65 -3.91
C MET A 113 10.80 18.71 -2.85
N PRO A 114 11.28 19.25 -1.72
CA PRO A 114 11.46 20.68 -1.43
C PRO A 114 12.58 21.30 -2.28
N TYR A 115 12.53 22.62 -2.50
CA TYR A 115 13.54 23.32 -3.28
C TYR A 115 14.94 23.16 -2.68
N SER A 116 15.93 22.86 -3.53
CA SER A 116 17.31 22.61 -3.11
C SER A 116 18.02 23.82 -2.47
N ASP A 117 17.59 25.04 -2.78
CA ASP A 117 18.15 26.30 -2.27
C ASP A 117 17.68 26.66 -0.85
N THR A 118 16.69 25.94 -0.32
CA THR A 118 16.15 26.16 1.03
C THR A 118 16.99 25.57 2.15
N GLY A 119 18.05 24.81 1.80
CA GLY A 119 18.80 24.00 2.77
C GLY A 119 18.04 22.76 3.26
N GLU A 120 16.79 22.53 2.82
CA GLU A 120 16.15 21.23 2.98
C GLU A 120 16.74 20.22 2.01
N ASN A 121 17.24 19.12 2.57
CA ASN A 121 17.59 17.98 1.77
C ASN A 121 16.33 17.42 1.09
N HIS A 122 16.45 17.12 -0.20
CA HIS A 122 15.48 16.31 -0.94
C HIS A 122 15.10 15.07 -0.14
N LEU A 123 13.89 14.58 -0.35
CA LEU A 123 13.43 13.38 0.34
C LEU A 123 14.35 12.20 -0.03
N PRO A 124 14.86 11.43 0.94
CA PRO A 124 15.53 10.17 0.65
C PRO A 124 14.55 9.20 0.01
N LYS A 125 15.08 8.20 -0.72
CA LYS A 125 14.29 7.24 -1.49
C LYS A 125 13.21 6.54 -0.65
N GLU A 126 13.50 6.30 0.62
CA GLU A 126 12.60 5.67 1.58
C GLU A 126 11.38 6.55 1.88
N GLU A 127 11.57 7.85 2.09
CA GLU A 127 10.47 8.80 2.33
C GLU A 127 9.61 8.96 1.07
N LYS A 128 10.25 9.07 -0.10
CA LYS A 128 9.53 9.06 -1.39
C LYS A 128 8.67 7.80 -1.54
N SER A 129 9.22 6.63 -1.24
CA SER A 129 8.48 5.36 -1.33
C SER A 129 7.32 5.28 -0.34
N ILE A 130 7.43 5.89 0.84
CA ILE A 130 6.33 5.95 1.82
C ILE A 130 5.18 6.79 1.27
N ILE A 131 5.46 7.96 0.68
CA ILE A 131 4.45 8.82 0.07
C ILE A 131 3.78 8.11 -1.11
N GLU A 132 4.56 7.45 -1.96
CA GLU A 132 4.04 6.67 -3.08
C GLU A 132 3.04 5.59 -2.63
N LYS A 133 3.43 4.81 -1.61
CA LYS A 133 2.59 3.74 -1.03
C LYS A 133 1.32 4.31 -0.41
N TRP A 134 1.42 5.46 0.24
CA TRP A 134 0.28 6.15 0.82
C TRP A 134 -0.73 6.60 -0.25
N ILE A 135 -0.27 7.17 -1.37
CA ILE A 135 -1.17 7.54 -2.46
C ILE A 135 -1.79 6.29 -3.08
N LYS A 136 -0.99 5.24 -3.38
CA LYS A 136 -1.50 3.94 -3.89
C LYS A 136 -2.55 3.31 -2.96
N ALA A 137 -2.43 3.52 -1.66
CA ALA A 137 -3.36 3.04 -0.65
C ALA A 137 -4.71 3.80 -0.63
N GLY A 138 -4.89 4.82 -1.46
CA GLY A 138 -6.06 5.70 -1.42
C GLY A 138 -5.92 6.86 -0.44
N ALA A 139 -4.69 7.25 -0.12
CA ALA A 139 -4.35 8.41 0.70
C ALA A 139 -5.09 8.48 2.07
N PRO A 140 -5.01 7.43 2.91
CA PRO A 140 -5.67 7.41 4.21
C PRO A 140 -5.15 8.50 5.15
N ASP A 141 -6.03 9.09 5.95
CA ASP A 141 -5.62 9.99 7.03
C ASP A 141 -4.98 9.23 8.21
N GLU A 142 -4.62 9.94 9.28
CA GLU A 142 -4.00 9.37 10.48
C GLU A 142 -4.92 8.42 11.27
N LYS A 143 -6.22 8.40 10.96
CA LYS A 143 -7.22 7.47 11.49
C LYS A 143 -7.41 6.26 10.58
N GLY A 144 -6.80 6.28 9.39
CA GLY A 144 -6.92 5.24 8.38
C GLY A 144 -8.17 5.39 7.51
N ASP A 145 -8.84 6.53 7.59
CA ASP A 145 -10.04 6.80 6.81
C ASP A 145 -9.60 7.27 5.42
N LEU A 146 -10.11 6.60 4.38
CA LEU A 146 -9.88 7.00 3.00
C LEU A 146 -10.74 8.22 2.68
N VAL A 147 -10.16 9.17 1.97
CA VAL A 147 -10.96 10.24 1.36
C VAL A 147 -11.60 9.67 0.11
N PRO A 148 -12.94 9.73 -0.04
CA PRO A 148 -13.56 9.30 -1.29
C PRO A 148 -12.93 10.11 -2.42
N ALA A 149 -12.49 9.41 -3.47
CA ALA A 149 -12.04 10.07 -4.70
C ALA A 149 -13.13 11.04 -5.13
N ALA A 150 -12.75 12.26 -5.49
CA ALA A 150 -13.69 13.22 -6.07
C ALA A 150 -14.44 12.55 -7.24
N PRO A 151 -15.77 12.75 -7.38
CA PRO A 151 -16.56 12.12 -8.42
C PRO A 151 -16.11 12.51 -9.83
#